data_AF-A0A354X8I8-F1
#
_entry.id   AF-A0A354X8I8-F1
#
_cell.length_a   1.000
_cell.length_b   1.000
_cell.length_c   1.000
_cell.angle_alpha   90.00
_cell.angle_beta   90.00
_cell.angle_gamma   90.00
#
_symmetry.space_group_name_H-M   'P 1'
#
loop_
_entity.id
_entity.type
_entity.pdbx_description
1 polymer ?
#
loop_
_entity_poly.entity_id
_entity_poly.type
_entity_poly.pdbx_seq_one_letter_code
_entity_poly.pdbx_strand_id
1 'polypeptide(L)'
;MSETTDHIVYSKNVIDFVTVAVEFCAYLENDDSAERHVWIDKTTKLLSLLYVKALLLPETISLEEEMLETFVKEEDYARIASKVTAIMGEDDVFLEVFVEDMKYSDTPVSAFVSENIADIY
;
A
#
# COMPACT_ATOMS: atom_id res chain seq x y z
N MET A 1 -34.92 4.11 -8.44
CA MET A 1 -33.57 4.61 -8.10
C MET A 1 -32.54 3.56 -8.52
N SER A 2 -32.46 3.21 -9.82
CA SER A 2 -31.74 1.99 -10.23
C SER A 2 -30.94 2.12 -11.54
N GLU A 3 -30.42 3.30 -11.87
CA GLU A 3 -29.62 3.47 -13.11
C GLU A 3 -28.20 4.02 -12.87
N THR A 4 -27.80 4.34 -11.64
CA THR A 4 -26.53 5.06 -11.40
C THR A 4 -25.36 4.17 -10.98
N THR A 5 -25.61 2.95 -10.50
CA THR A 5 -24.57 2.06 -9.93
C THR A 5 -23.77 1.29 -10.99
N ASP A 6 -24.32 1.06 -12.18
CA ASP A 6 -23.74 0.19 -13.23
C ASP A 6 -22.46 0.74 -13.89
N HIS A 7 -22.00 1.93 -13.51
CA HIS A 7 -20.86 2.60 -14.15
C HIS A 7 -19.77 3.10 -13.19
N ILE A 8 -19.90 2.89 -11.87
CA ILE A 8 -18.92 3.40 -10.91
C ILE A 8 -17.55 2.75 -11.13
N VAL A 9 -17.53 1.43 -11.33
CA VAL A 9 -16.30 0.65 -11.60
C VAL A 9 -15.60 1.04 -12.92
N TYR A 10 -16.35 1.62 -13.86
CA TYR A 10 -15.84 2.13 -15.14
C TYR A 10 -15.56 3.63 -15.13
N SER A 11 -15.75 4.30 -13.98
CA SER A 11 -15.45 5.72 -13.88
C SER A 11 -13.96 5.97 -14.06
N LYS A 12 -13.63 7.13 -14.64
CA LYS A 12 -12.24 7.52 -14.86
C LYS A 12 -11.39 7.45 -13.59
N ASN A 13 -11.94 7.89 -12.45
CA ASN A 13 -11.20 7.89 -11.19
C ASN A 13 -10.89 6.48 -10.70
N VAL A 14 -11.83 5.53 -10.84
CA VAL A 14 -11.59 4.13 -10.48
C VAL A 14 -10.55 3.50 -11.40
N ILE A 15 -10.66 3.71 -12.72
CA ILE A 15 -9.69 3.17 -13.69
C ILE A 15 -8.29 3.74 -13.43
N ASP A 16 -8.18 5.06 -13.19
CA ASP A 16 -6.92 5.71 -12.86
C ASP A 16 -6.32 5.16 -11.55
N PHE A 17 -7.14 4.93 -10.53
CA PHE A 17 -6.69 4.34 -9.26
C PHE A 17 -6.18 2.91 -9.46
N VAL A 18 -6.97 2.06 -10.12
CA VAL A 18 -6.59 0.66 -10.40
C VAL A 18 -5.30 0.61 -11.21
N THR A 19 -5.11 1.52 -12.17
CA THR A 19 -3.87 1.60 -12.96
C THR A 19 -2.65 1.83 -12.08
N VAL A 20 -2.75 2.76 -11.11
CA VAL A 20 -1.64 3.06 -10.20
C VAL A 20 -1.43 1.95 -9.18
N ALA A 21 -2.51 1.34 -8.68
CA ALA A 21 -2.43 0.20 -7.76
C ALA A 21 -1.73 -1.00 -8.43
N VAL A 22 -2.07 -1.33 -9.67
CA VAL A 22 -1.42 -2.40 -10.44
C VAL A 22 0.06 -2.10 -10.67
N GLU A 23 0.42 -0.87 -11.04
CA GLU A 23 1.83 -0.48 -11.20
C GLU A 23 2.60 -0.60 -9.86
N PHE A 24 1.98 -0.24 -8.75
CA PHE A 24 2.57 -0.39 -7.41
C PHE A 24 2.82 -1.86 -7.06
N CYS A 25 1.80 -2.72 -7.20
CA CYS A 25 1.93 -4.16 -6.96
C CYS A 25 2.98 -4.79 -7.88
N ALA A 26 2.94 -4.51 -9.18
CA ALA A 26 3.91 -5.03 -10.15
C ALA A 26 5.34 -4.57 -9.84
N TYR A 27 5.52 -3.33 -9.37
CA TYR A 27 6.83 -2.83 -8.97
C TYR A 27 7.37 -3.54 -7.71
N LEU A 28 6.50 -3.83 -6.73
CA LEU A 28 6.87 -4.61 -5.54
C LEU A 28 7.15 -6.08 -5.87
N GLU A 29 6.44 -6.65 -6.83
CA GLU A 29 6.58 -8.04 -7.25
C GLU A 29 7.80 -8.29 -8.14
N ASN A 30 8.32 -7.28 -8.83
CA ASN A 30 9.48 -7.42 -9.71
C ASN A 30 10.76 -7.75 -8.92
N ASP A 31 11.48 -8.83 -9.25
CA ASP A 31 12.71 -9.25 -8.57
C ASP A 31 13.96 -8.42 -8.94
N ASP A 32 13.83 -7.41 -9.80
CA ASP A 32 14.95 -6.53 -10.15
C ASP A 32 15.53 -5.81 -8.92
N SER A 33 16.84 -5.97 -8.72
CA SER A 33 17.56 -5.24 -7.68
C SER A 33 17.73 -3.77 -8.08
N ALA A 34 17.14 -2.87 -7.32
CA ALA A 34 17.37 -1.43 -7.44
C ALA A 34 18.29 -0.94 -6.31
N GLU A 35 19.10 0.08 -6.60
CA GLU A 35 19.82 0.80 -5.55
C GLU A 35 18.82 1.48 -4.60
N ARG A 36 19.11 1.48 -3.29
CA ARG A 36 18.20 2.01 -2.24
C ARG A 36 17.64 3.40 -2.58
N HIS A 37 18.49 4.32 -3.03
CA HIS A 37 18.07 5.69 -3.33
C HIS A 37 17.11 5.77 -4.53
N VAL A 38 17.30 4.94 -5.56
CA VAL A 38 16.40 4.83 -6.72
C VAL A 38 15.07 4.23 -6.27
N TRP A 39 15.12 3.21 -5.42
CA TRP A 39 13.92 2.58 -4.89
C TRP A 39 13.10 3.57 -4.07
N ILE A 40 13.73 4.30 -3.13
CA ILE A 40 13.07 5.33 -2.31
C ILE A 40 12.42 6.41 -3.18
N ASP A 41 13.15 6.95 -4.16
CA ASP A 41 12.63 8.00 -5.07
C ASP A 41 11.41 7.51 -5.86
N LYS A 42 11.43 6.27 -6.36
CA LYS A 42 10.30 5.71 -7.10
C LYS A 42 9.12 5.38 -6.20
N THR A 43 9.36 4.71 -5.07
CA THR A 43 8.32 4.30 -4.12
C THR A 43 7.59 5.51 -3.54
N THR A 44 8.31 6.56 -3.14
CA THR A 44 7.68 7.79 -2.60
C THR A 44 6.77 8.48 -3.62
N LYS A 45 7.14 8.50 -4.91
CA LYS A 45 6.29 9.02 -5.99
C LYS A 45 5.07 8.15 -6.25
N LEU A 46 5.23 6.82 -6.28
CA LEU A 46 4.13 5.87 -6.46
C LEU A 46 3.14 5.94 -5.30
N LEU A 47 3.60 5.92 -4.05
CA LEU A 47 2.74 6.03 -2.86
C LEU A 47 1.97 7.36 -2.84
N SER A 48 2.64 8.47 -3.16
CA SER A 48 1.99 9.78 -3.23
C SER A 48 0.88 9.80 -4.29
N LEU A 49 1.13 9.23 -5.47
CA LEU A 49 0.14 9.16 -6.54
C LEU A 49 -1.01 8.21 -6.18
N LEU A 50 -0.70 7.05 -5.61
CA LEU A 50 -1.69 6.07 -5.15
C LEU A 50 -2.63 6.70 -4.12
N TYR A 51 -2.08 7.40 -3.14
CA TYR A 51 -2.84 8.14 -2.13
C TYR A 51 -3.77 9.19 -2.75
N VAL A 52 -3.26 10.02 -3.66
CA VAL A 52 -4.09 11.02 -4.36
C VAL A 52 -5.20 10.36 -5.18
N LYS A 53 -4.93 9.24 -5.85
CA LYS A 53 -5.96 8.53 -6.62
C LYS A 53 -7.01 7.88 -5.72
N ALA A 54 -6.61 7.35 -4.57
CA ALA A 54 -7.54 6.81 -3.58
C ALA A 54 -8.50 7.89 -3.07
N LEU A 55 -8.01 9.11 -2.81
CA LEU A 55 -8.86 10.24 -2.37
C LEU A 55 -9.88 10.70 -3.43
N LEU A 56 -9.69 10.35 -4.70
CA LEU A 56 -10.59 10.71 -5.80
C LEU A 56 -11.62 9.61 -6.10
N LEU A 57 -11.57 8.48 -5.39
CA LEU A 57 -12.56 7.43 -5.54
C LEU A 57 -13.94 7.94 -5.13
N PRO A 58 -15.00 7.60 -5.90
CA PRO A 58 -16.36 7.91 -5.50
C PRO A 58 -16.74 7.13 -4.24
N GLU A 59 -17.68 7.65 -3.46
CA GLU A 59 -18.26 6.88 -2.36
C GLU A 59 -18.94 5.61 -2.91
N THR A 60 -18.62 4.47 -2.32
CA THR A 60 -19.19 3.17 -2.67
C THR A 60 -19.91 2.56 -1.48
N ILE A 61 -20.97 1.80 -1.76
CA ILE A 61 -21.70 1.02 -0.76
C ILE A 61 -21.49 -0.45 -1.11
N SER A 62 -21.21 -1.29 -0.11
CA SER A 62 -21.15 -2.75 -0.33
C SER A 62 -22.55 -3.25 -0.70
N LEU A 63 -22.69 -3.82 -1.90
CA LEU A 63 -23.96 -4.35 -2.39
C LEU A 63 -24.16 -5.83 -2.05
N GLU A 64 -23.08 -6.55 -1.77
CA GLU A 64 -23.07 -8.00 -1.53
C GLU A 64 -22.64 -8.33 -0.10
N GLU A 65 -23.22 -9.41 0.44
CA GLU A 65 -22.80 -10.06 1.69
C GLU A 65 -21.69 -11.11 1.45
N GLU A 66 -21.39 -11.42 0.19
CA GLU A 66 -20.31 -12.35 -0.16
C GLU A 66 -18.94 -11.71 0.10
N MET A 67 -18.07 -12.48 0.75
CA MET A 67 -16.68 -12.06 0.94
C MET A 67 -15.94 -12.15 -0.39
N LEU A 68 -15.25 -11.07 -0.75
CA LEU A 68 -14.32 -11.06 -1.87
C LEU A 68 -13.21 -12.11 -1.64
N GLU A 69 -12.73 -12.69 -2.73
CA GLU A 69 -11.62 -13.64 -2.68
C GLU A 69 -10.34 -12.93 -2.21
N THR A 70 -9.65 -13.56 -1.25
CA THR A 70 -8.35 -13.09 -0.75
C THR A 70 -7.22 -13.64 -1.61
N PHE A 71 -6.43 -12.75 -2.21
CA PHE A 71 -5.34 -13.14 -3.10
C PHE A 71 -3.97 -13.23 -2.40
N VAL A 72 -3.68 -12.31 -1.47
CA VAL A 72 -2.38 -12.25 -0.77
C VAL A 72 -2.31 -13.34 0.30
N LYS A 73 -1.27 -14.17 0.24
CA LYS A 73 -0.93 -15.16 1.27
C LYS A 73 0.20 -14.66 2.16
N GLU A 74 0.40 -15.33 3.29
CA GLU A 74 1.51 -15.07 4.20
C GLU A 74 2.88 -15.17 3.50
N GLU A 75 3.02 -16.10 2.55
CA GLU A 75 4.23 -16.24 1.74
C GLU A 75 4.48 -15.03 0.83
N ASP A 76 3.43 -14.45 0.24
CA ASP A 76 3.52 -13.26 -0.59
C ASP A 76 3.91 -12.04 0.25
N TYR A 77 3.23 -11.87 1.39
CA TYR A 77 3.53 -10.84 2.38
C TYR A 77 5.00 -10.91 2.83
N ALA A 78 5.44 -12.08 3.28
CA ALA A 78 6.80 -12.30 3.76
C ALA A 78 7.85 -12.06 2.67
N ARG A 79 7.55 -12.40 1.41
CA ARG A 79 8.42 -12.12 0.26
C ARG A 79 8.57 -10.61 0.03
N ILE A 80 7.47 -9.85 0.03
CA ILE A 80 7.51 -8.39 -0.12
C ILE A 80 8.27 -7.75 1.04
N ALA A 81 7.92 -8.07 2.28
CA ALA A 81 8.57 -7.52 3.47
C ALA A 81 10.08 -7.79 3.44
N SER A 82 10.49 -9.05 3.20
CA SER A 82 11.91 -9.44 3.15
C SER A 82 12.68 -8.70 2.05
N LYS A 83 12.07 -8.50 0.87
CA LYS A 83 12.67 -7.74 -0.22
C LYS A 83 12.88 -6.28 0.18
N VAL A 84 11.88 -5.64 0.78
CA VAL A 84 11.98 -4.24 1.20
C VAL A 84 13.04 -4.08 2.30
N THR A 85 13.08 -4.99 3.29
CA THR A 85 14.14 -5.03 4.31
C THR A 85 15.53 -5.13 3.67
N ALA A 86 15.71 -5.98 2.66
CA ALA A 86 16.99 -6.13 1.98
C ALA A 86 17.44 -4.83 1.25
N ILE A 87 16.50 -4.09 0.67
CA ILE A 87 16.76 -2.82 -0.02
C ILE A 87 17.07 -1.71 1.00
N MET A 88 16.24 -1.59 2.03
CA MET A 88 16.30 -0.52 3.04
C MET A 88 17.45 -0.71 4.04
N GLY A 89 17.82 -1.95 4.37
CA GLY A 89 18.89 -2.24 5.30
C GLY A 89 18.70 -1.56 6.65
N GLU A 90 19.69 -0.78 7.08
CA GLU A 90 19.62 -0.03 8.36
C GLU A 90 18.54 1.06 8.39
N ASP A 91 18.10 1.55 7.24
CA ASP A 91 17.04 2.57 7.13
C ASP A 91 15.63 1.95 7.14
N ASP A 92 15.50 0.63 7.30
CA ASP A 92 14.20 -0.04 7.38
C ASP A 92 13.46 0.33 8.67
N VAL A 93 14.19 0.60 9.76
CA VAL A 93 13.62 0.88 11.08
C VAL A 93 13.51 2.38 11.34
N PHE A 94 12.37 2.81 11.87
CA PHE A 94 12.18 4.17 12.35
C PHE A 94 11.37 4.19 13.65
N LEU A 95 11.39 5.33 14.35
CA LEU A 95 10.61 5.51 15.57
C LEU A 95 9.24 6.11 15.21
N GLU A 96 8.18 5.37 15.48
CA GLU A 96 6.82 5.85 15.32
C GLU A 96 6.44 6.70 16.54
N VAL A 97 6.11 7.96 16.28
CA VAL A 97 5.86 8.98 17.32
C VAL A 97 4.38 9.37 17.43
N PHE A 98 3.52 8.84 16.56
CA PHE A 98 2.10 9.19 16.48
C PHE A 98 1.15 8.12 17.07
N VAL A 99 1.66 7.10 17.77
CA VAL A 99 0.81 6.09 18.43
C VAL A 99 0.10 6.71 19.64
N GLU A 100 -1.23 6.56 19.75
CA GLU A 100 -2.01 7.09 20.91
C GLU A 100 -1.46 6.58 22.26
N ASP A 101 -0.93 5.35 22.28
CA ASP A 101 -0.31 4.73 23.45
C ASP A 101 1.03 5.39 23.87
N MET A 102 1.66 6.22 23.02
CA MET A 102 2.83 7.02 23.42
C MET A 102 2.51 8.08 24.47
N LYS A 103 1.22 8.42 24.67
CA LYS A 103 0.84 9.33 25.75
C LYS A 103 1.22 8.77 27.14
N TYR A 104 1.43 7.45 27.24
CA TYR A 104 1.75 6.74 28.48
C TYR A 104 2.95 5.77 28.38
N SER A 105 3.64 5.69 27.25
CA SER A 105 4.78 4.78 27.04
C SER A 105 6.14 5.47 27.21
N ASP A 106 7.01 4.90 28.03
CA ASP A 106 8.38 5.38 28.25
C ASP A 106 9.37 4.93 27.15
N THR A 107 8.98 3.97 26.29
CA THR A 107 9.81 3.43 25.21
C THR A 107 9.27 3.79 23.84
N PRO A 108 10.10 4.31 22.91
CA PRO A 108 9.72 4.52 21.52
C PRO A 108 9.25 3.22 20.87
N VAL A 109 8.16 3.26 20.10
CA VAL A 109 7.71 2.12 19.30
C VAL A 109 8.52 2.13 18.01
N SER A 110 9.27 1.06 17.76
CA SER A 110 9.96 0.88 16.48
C SER A 110 8.96 0.37 15.45
N ALA A 111 8.99 0.95 14.26
CA ALA A 111 8.22 0.53 13.11
C ALA A 111 9.16 0.28 11.93
N PHE A 112 8.68 -0.52 10.96
CA PHE A 112 9.48 -0.95 9.82
C PHE A 112 8.84 -0.48 8.51
N VAL A 113 9.67 0.05 7.60
CA VAL A 113 9.22 0.44 6.25
C VAL A 113 8.75 -0.79 5.49
N SER A 114 9.46 -1.92 5.63
CA SER A 114 9.11 -3.21 5.04
C SER A 114 7.73 -3.71 5.45
N GLU A 115 7.41 -3.66 6.74
CA GLU A 115 6.10 -4.01 7.30
C GLU A 115 5.02 -3.09 6.71
N ASN A 116 5.21 -1.76 6.81
CA ASN A 116 4.24 -0.80 6.28
C ASN A 116 3.98 -0.95 4.77
N ILE A 117 5.00 -1.27 3.98
CA ILE A 117 4.85 -1.48 2.55
C ILE A 117 4.13 -2.80 2.25
N ALA A 118 4.43 -3.86 3.01
CA ALA A 118 3.76 -5.15 2.86
C ALA A 118 2.30 -5.10 3.34
N ASP A 119 1.96 -4.27 4.32
CA ASP A 119 0.59 -4.05 4.80
C ASP A 119 -0.26 -3.25 3.81
N ILE A 120 0.37 -2.34 3.03
CA ILE A 120 -0.30 -1.59 1.96
C ILE A 120 -0.52 -2.45 0.72
N TYR A 121 0.39 -3.39 0.45
CA TYR A 121 0.34 -4.33 -0.68
C TYR A 121 -0.79 -5.35 -0.51
#